data_AF-A0A365NNE7-F1
#
_entry.id   AF-A0A365NNE7-F1
#
_cell.length_a   1.000
_cell.length_b   1.000
_cell.length_c   1.000
_cell.angle_alpha   90.00
_cell.angle_beta   90.00
_cell.angle_gamma   90.00
#
_symmetry.space_group_name_H-M   'P 1'
#
loop_
_entity.id
_entity.type
_entity.pdbx_description
1 polymer ?
#
loop_
_entity_poly.entity_id
_entity_poly.type
_entity_poly.pdbx_seq_one_letter_code
_entity_poly.pdbx_strand_id
1 'polypeptide(L)'
;MRVREDKRQLPFGGIQVIVTGDFCQLAPVKPFQFCYVCGAPTKCNKSDGLHTCIKSREHGTWADEDKWAFRSNAWVEANFACFNLTDIHRQNDPTFIKILQKCRLGIPFTENDIDLLMNHDCEVENAPQLLCTREEVDPINHAKFQEITEYEPKRYTVLDGFKWN
;
A
#
# COMPACT_ATOMS: atom_id res chain seq x y z
N MET A 1 -35.30 28.53 9.52
CA MET A 1 -34.30 27.68 10.22
C MET A 1 -34.25 26.35 9.47
N ARG A 2 -33.23 26.12 8.62
CA ARG A 2 -33.08 24.81 7.95
C ARG A 2 -32.51 23.84 8.97
N VAL A 3 -33.33 22.92 9.46
CA VAL A 3 -32.85 21.76 10.22
C VAL A 3 -31.87 21.03 9.30
N ARG A 4 -30.61 20.86 9.73
CA ARG A 4 -29.64 20.05 8.99
C ARG A 4 -30.20 18.64 8.90
N GLU A 5 -30.41 18.13 7.70
CA GLU A 5 -30.75 16.71 7.50
C GLU A 5 -29.72 15.84 8.20
N ASP A 6 -30.20 14.84 8.96
CA ASP A 6 -29.34 13.90 9.66
C ASP A 6 -28.71 12.94 8.66
N LYS A 7 -27.47 13.24 8.26
CA LYS A 7 -26.70 12.44 7.31
C LYS A 7 -25.91 11.31 7.96
N ARG A 8 -26.10 11.04 9.26
CA ARG A 8 -25.36 9.98 9.98
C ARG A 8 -25.55 8.58 9.38
N GLN A 9 -26.67 8.35 8.72
CA GLN A 9 -27.00 7.08 8.06
C GLN A 9 -26.46 7.00 6.62
N LEU A 10 -25.95 8.09 6.06
CA LEU A 10 -25.35 8.08 4.73
C LEU A 10 -23.90 7.58 4.83
N PRO A 11 -23.39 6.87 3.80
CA PRO A 11 -21.99 6.46 3.76
C PRO A 11 -21.09 7.69 3.95
N PHE A 12 -20.04 7.52 4.76
CA PHE A 12 -19.11 8.60 5.13
C PHE A 12 -19.79 9.86 5.67
N GLY A 13 -20.97 9.75 6.31
CA GLY A 13 -21.72 10.89 6.84
C GLY A 13 -22.24 11.84 5.76
N GLY A 14 -22.39 11.35 4.53
CA GLY A 14 -22.83 12.13 3.37
C GLY A 14 -21.75 13.01 2.75
N ILE A 15 -20.48 12.74 3.06
CA ILE A 15 -19.33 13.35 2.38
C ILE A 15 -19.18 12.69 1.01
N GLN A 16 -18.97 13.50 -0.03
CA GLN A 16 -18.58 12.99 -1.34
C GLN A 16 -17.14 12.49 -1.27
N VAL A 17 -16.94 11.21 -1.55
CA VAL A 17 -15.63 10.56 -1.55
C VAL A 17 -15.23 10.23 -2.98
N ILE A 18 -14.01 10.61 -3.36
CA ILE A 18 -13.37 10.20 -4.60
C ILE A 18 -12.18 9.33 -4.21
N VAL A 19 -12.18 8.07 -4.67
CA VAL A 19 -11.10 7.13 -4.40
C VAL A 19 -10.28 6.91 -5.67
N THR A 20 -8.96 6.96 -5.54
CA THR A 20 -8.02 6.70 -6.64
C THR A 20 -6.96 5.73 -6.17
N GLY A 21 -6.60 4.76 -7.00
CA GLY A 21 -5.53 3.82 -6.68
C GLY A 21 -5.49 2.65 -7.66
N ASP A 22 -4.57 1.72 -7.38
CA ASP A 22 -4.41 0.48 -8.14
C ASP A 22 -4.25 -0.68 -7.16
N PHE A 23 -5.27 -1.55 -7.11
CA PHE A 23 -5.30 -2.70 -6.20
C PHE A 23 -4.36 -3.85 -6.62
N CYS A 24 -3.71 -3.75 -7.78
CA CYS A 24 -2.61 -4.64 -8.16
C CYS A 24 -1.28 -4.25 -7.51
N GLN A 25 -1.24 -3.18 -6.71
CA GLN A 25 -0.06 -2.78 -5.95
C GLN A 25 -0.01 -3.49 -4.58
N LEU A 26 0.91 -3.05 -3.71
CA LEU A 26 1.16 -3.65 -2.41
C LEU A 26 -0.10 -3.66 -1.54
N ALA A 27 -0.36 -4.80 -0.91
CA ALA A 27 -1.43 -4.96 0.06
C ALA A 27 -1.19 -4.11 1.33
N PRO A 28 -2.26 -3.83 2.10
CA PRO A 28 -2.13 -3.18 3.39
C PRO A 28 -1.16 -3.91 4.33
N VAL A 29 -0.31 -3.15 5.03
CA VAL A 29 0.68 -3.68 5.96
C VAL A 29 0.02 -4.08 7.29
N LYS A 30 0.31 -5.29 7.77
CA LYS A 30 -0.22 -5.84 9.04
C LYS A 30 -1.75 -5.76 9.14
N PRO A 31 -2.48 -6.38 8.19
CA PRO A 31 -3.92 -6.35 8.21
C PRO A 31 -4.47 -6.98 9.50
N PHE A 32 -5.53 -6.38 10.02
CA PHE A 32 -6.20 -6.80 11.25
C PHE A 32 -5.31 -6.90 12.48
N GLN A 33 -4.15 -6.24 12.57
CA GLN A 33 -3.41 -6.16 13.84
C GLN A 33 -4.32 -5.63 14.97
N PHE A 34 -5.25 -4.75 14.62
CA PHE A 34 -6.30 -4.22 15.48
C PHE A 34 -7.68 -4.47 14.88
N CYS A 35 -8.66 -4.67 15.75
CA CYS A 35 -10.07 -4.86 15.42
C CYS A 35 -10.65 -3.57 14.82
N TYR A 36 -11.31 -3.69 13.67
CA TYR A 36 -11.91 -2.52 12.99
C TYR A 36 -13.04 -1.85 13.76
N VAL A 37 -13.73 -2.60 14.63
CA VAL A 37 -14.90 -2.08 15.35
C VAL A 37 -14.49 -1.35 16.63
N CYS A 38 -13.56 -1.92 17.40
CA CYS A 38 -13.23 -1.40 18.74
C CYS A 38 -11.76 -1.02 18.96
N GLY A 39 -10.90 -1.17 17.95
CA GLY A 39 -9.47 -0.84 18.02
C GLY A 39 -8.63 -1.74 18.93
N ALA A 40 -9.23 -2.75 19.58
CA ALA A 40 -8.47 -3.70 20.40
C ALA A 40 -7.58 -4.60 19.53
N PRO A 41 -6.42 -5.08 20.03
CA PRO A 41 -5.62 -6.06 19.32
C PRO A 41 -6.44 -7.29 18.93
N THR A 42 -6.18 -7.86 17.76
CA THR A 42 -6.80 -9.14 17.37
C THR A 42 -5.88 -10.31 17.72
N LYS A 43 -6.48 -11.50 17.77
CA LYS A 43 -5.76 -12.77 17.83
C LYS A 43 -5.87 -13.48 16.50
N CYS A 44 -4.72 -13.80 15.90
CA CYS A 44 -4.63 -14.67 14.72
C CYS A 44 -4.65 -16.14 15.16
N ASN A 45 -5.54 -16.92 14.57
CA ASN A 45 -5.52 -18.37 14.68
C ASN A 45 -4.72 -18.95 13.51
N LYS A 46 -3.61 -19.62 13.82
CA LYS A 46 -2.69 -20.15 12.79
C LYS A 46 -3.26 -21.33 12.01
N SER A 47 -4.27 -22.03 12.54
CA SER A 47 -4.84 -23.21 11.89
C SER A 47 -5.74 -22.86 10.70
N ASP A 48 -6.48 -21.76 10.80
CA ASP A 48 -7.45 -21.31 9.80
C ASP A 48 -7.07 -19.94 9.18
N GLY A 49 -6.04 -19.26 9.70
CA GLY A 49 -5.60 -17.94 9.25
C GLY A 49 -6.53 -16.80 9.67
N LEU A 50 -7.50 -17.05 10.57
CA LEU A 50 -8.51 -16.06 10.92
C LEU A 50 -8.06 -15.13 12.04
N HIS A 51 -8.38 -13.86 11.89
CA HIS A 51 -8.21 -12.83 12.90
C HIS A 51 -9.51 -12.59 13.65
N THR A 52 -9.43 -12.64 14.98
CA THR A 52 -10.59 -12.54 15.87
C THR A 52 -10.41 -11.43 16.89
N CYS A 53 -11.48 -10.71 17.21
CA CYS A 53 -11.41 -9.68 18.24
C CYS A 53 -11.35 -10.31 19.64
N ILE A 54 -10.43 -9.82 20.48
CA ILE A 54 -10.30 -10.31 21.86
C ILE A 54 -11.38 -9.78 22.80
N LYS A 55 -12.01 -8.65 22.47
CA LYS A 55 -13.00 -7.97 23.34
C LYS A 55 -14.43 -8.43 23.11
N SER A 56 -14.80 -8.81 21.89
CA SER A 56 -16.15 -9.23 21.55
C SER A 56 -16.11 -10.29 20.46
N ARG A 57 -16.89 -11.37 20.64
CA ARG A 57 -17.11 -12.39 19.61
C ARG A 57 -18.06 -11.95 18.50
N GLU A 58 -18.74 -10.82 18.70
CA GLU A 58 -19.62 -10.21 17.69
C GLU A 58 -18.81 -9.37 16.68
N HIS A 59 -17.52 -9.12 16.96
CA HIS A 59 -16.61 -8.44 16.03
C HIS A 59 -15.74 -9.44 15.27
N GLY A 60 -15.70 -9.33 13.95
CA GLY A 60 -14.97 -10.30 13.12
C GLY A 60 -15.61 -11.70 13.20
N THR A 61 -15.12 -12.72 12.53
CA THR A 61 -13.72 -12.98 12.14
C THR A 61 -13.34 -12.45 10.76
N TRP A 62 -12.05 -12.15 10.55
CA TRP A 62 -11.52 -11.70 9.26
C TRP A 62 -10.43 -12.62 8.73
N ALA A 63 -10.50 -12.95 7.44
CA ALA A 63 -9.45 -13.66 6.73
C ALA A 63 -8.49 -12.68 6.02
N ASP A 64 -7.31 -13.15 5.59
CA ASP A 64 -6.34 -12.30 4.87
C ASP A 64 -6.94 -11.66 3.60
N GLU A 65 -7.87 -12.32 2.94
CA GLU A 65 -8.60 -11.79 1.78
C GLU A 65 -9.47 -10.57 2.10
N ASP A 66 -9.88 -10.37 3.35
CA ASP A 66 -10.72 -9.25 3.76
C ASP A 66 -9.93 -7.96 3.98
N LYS A 67 -8.60 -7.99 3.82
CA LYS A 67 -7.73 -6.84 4.13
C LYS A 67 -7.94 -5.66 3.19
N TRP A 68 -8.50 -5.93 2.02
CA TRP A 68 -8.65 -4.93 0.96
C TRP A 68 -9.77 -3.95 1.26
N ALA A 69 -9.58 -2.68 0.93
CA ALA A 69 -10.58 -1.63 1.18
C ALA A 69 -11.95 -1.96 0.55
N PHE A 70 -11.94 -2.55 -0.65
CA PHE A 70 -13.14 -2.96 -1.38
C PHE A 70 -13.90 -4.15 -0.77
N ARG A 71 -13.36 -4.76 0.29
CA ARG A 71 -14.05 -5.81 1.09
C ARG A 71 -14.82 -5.23 2.28
N SER A 72 -14.72 -3.93 2.54
CA SER A 72 -15.39 -3.29 3.68
C SER A 72 -16.86 -2.95 3.39
N ASN A 73 -17.71 -3.00 4.42
CA ASN A 73 -19.11 -2.56 4.31
C ASN A 73 -19.21 -1.09 3.88
N ALA A 74 -18.31 -0.22 4.35
CA ALA A 74 -18.27 1.18 3.96
C ALA A 74 -18.05 1.37 2.45
N TRP A 75 -17.26 0.50 1.82
CA TRP A 75 -17.07 0.52 0.37
C TRP A 75 -18.33 0.08 -0.39
N VAL A 76 -19.00 -0.97 0.11
CA VAL A 76 -20.27 -1.46 -0.46
C VAL A 76 -21.37 -0.40 -0.36
N GLU A 77 -21.54 0.20 0.82
CA GLU A 77 -22.53 1.24 1.09
C GLU A 77 -22.30 2.51 0.26
N ALA A 78 -21.03 2.86 0.01
CA ALA A 78 -20.69 4.01 -0.81
C ALA A 78 -21.08 3.85 -2.28
N ASN A 79 -21.24 2.61 -2.76
CA ASN A 79 -21.69 2.29 -4.11
C ASN A 79 -21.00 3.14 -5.20
N PHE A 80 -19.65 3.10 -5.20
CA PHE A 80 -18.84 3.94 -6.06
C PHE A 80 -19.11 3.70 -7.55
N ALA A 81 -19.20 4.79 -8.32
CA ALA A 81 -19.07 4.71 -9.77
C ALA A 81 -17.59 4.43 -10.12
N CYS A 82 -17.33 3.28 -10.74
CA CYS A 82 -15.97 2.84 -11.06
C CYS A 82 -15.58 3.25 -12.48
N PHE A 83 -14.44 3.91 -12.62
CA PHE A 83 -13.83 4.26 -13.90
C PHE A 83 -12.41 3.70 -13.96
N ASN A 84 -12.11 2.95 -15.02
CA ASN A 84 -10.77 2.42 -15.26
C ASN A 84 -10.05 3.29 -16.30
N LEU A 85 -8.91 3.87 -15.92
CA LEU A 85 -8.05 4.61 -16.85
C LEU A 85 -7.16 3.63 -17.60
N THR A 86 -7.21 3.65 -18.92
CA THR A 86 -6.47 2.73 -19.80
C THR A 86 -5.20 3.33 -20.38
N ASP A 87 -5.11 4.66 -20.42
CA ASP A 87 -3.98 5.36 -21.04
C ASP A 87 -2.77 5.40 -20.09
N ILE A 88 -1.62 4.95 -20.60
CA ILE A 88 -0.36 4.86 -19.85
C ILE A 88 0.55 6.01 -20.29
N HIS A 89 0.93 6.86 -19.35
CA HIS A 89 1.76 8.06 -19.62
C HIS A 89 3.21 7.93 -19.15
N ARG A 90 3.52 6.98 -18.25
CA ARG A 90 4.86 6.87 -17.64
C ARG A 90 5.87 6.23 -18.58
N GLN A 91 5.44 5.23 -19.36
CA GLN A 91 6.27 4.52 -20.32
C GLN A 91 5.66 4.67 -21.71
N ASN A 92 6.52 4.82 -22.72
CA ASN A 92 6.08 4.98 -24.11
C ASN A 92 6.42 3.75 -24.98
N ASP A 93 7.27 2.84 -24.52
CA ASP A 93 7.62 1.61 -25.25
C ASP A 93 6.48 0.57 -25.15
N PRO A 94 5.81 0.22 -26.26
CA PRO A 94 4.72 -0.75 -26.25
C PRO A 94 5.13 -2.15 -25.80
N THR A 95 6.39 -2.55 -26.03
CA THR A 95 6.90 -3.87 -25.63
C THR A 95 7.03 -3.93 -24.12
N PHE A 96 7.67 -2.92 -23.53
CA PHE A 96 7.83 -2.83 -22.09
C PHE A 96 6.48 -2.68 -21.36
N ILE A 97 5.55 -1.89 -21.91
CA ILE A 97 4.18 -1.76 -21.38
C ILE A 97 3.49 -3.13 -21.29
N LYS A 98 3.59 -3.97 -22.34
CA LYS A 98 2.97 -5.31 -22.34
C LYS A 98 3.55 -6.20 -21.24
N ILE A 99 4.86 -6.15 -21.02
CA ILE A 99 5.51 -6.91 -19.95
C ILE A 99 5.02 -6.43 -18.58
N LEU A 100 4.98 -5.12 -18.34
CA LEU A 100 4.45 -4.56 -17.09
C LEU A 100 2.98 -4.94 -16.83
N GLN A 101 2.16 -5.00 -17.88
CA GLN A 101 0.77 -5.49 -17.77
C GLN A 101 0.71 -6.98 -17.38
N LYS A 102 1.62 -7.82 -17.92
CA LYS A 102 1.73 -9.21 -17.49
C LYS A 102 2.10 -9.31 -16.01
N CYS A 103 3.07 -8.51 -15.54
CA CYS A 103 3.43 -8.42 -14.11
C CYS A 103 2.20 -8.09 -13.27
N ARG A 104 1.46 -7.04 -13.67
CA ARG A 104 0.31 -6.49 -12.95
C ARG A 104 -0.81 -7.51 -12.77
N LEU A 105 -1.06 -8.34 -13.78
CA LEU A 105 -2.15 -9.31 -13.81
C LEU A 105 -1.73 -10.73 -13.41
N GLY A 106 -0.45 -10.94 -13.08
CA GLY A 106 0.09 -12.26 -12.75
C GLY A 106 0.10 -13.22 -13.94
N ILE A 107 0.20 -12.69 -15.17
CA ILE A 107 0.31 -13.52 -16.37
C ILE A 107 1.77 -14.02 -16.47
N PRO A 108 2.00 -15.34 -16.62
CA PRO A 108 3.36 -15.88 -16.75
C PRO A 108 4.14 -15.24 -17.90
N PHE A 109 5.44 -15.04 -17.68
CA PHE A 109 6.35 -14.54 -18.70
C PHE A 109 6.79 -15.63 -19.65
N THR A 110 6.98 -15.25 -20.92
CA THR A 110 7.69 -16.05 -21.91
C THR A 110 9.19 -15.91 -21.72
N GLU A 111 9.98 -16.82 -22.31
CA GLU A 111 11.45 -16.71 -22.30
C GLU A 111 11.93 -15.36 -22.85
N ASN A 112 11.30 -14.87 -23.93
CA ASN A 112 11.62 -13.57 -24.52
C ASN A 112 11.30 -12.40 -23.57
N ASP A 113 10.22 -12.46 -22.78
CA ASP A 113 9.92 -11.41 -21.80
C ASP A 113 10.98 -11.37 -20.70
N ILE A 114 11.45 -12.54 -20.25
CA ILE A 114 12.51 -12.66 -19.24
C ILE A 114 13.83 -12.14 -19.79
N ASP A 115 14.19 -12.54 -21.01
CA ASP A 115 15.41 -12.09 -21.68
C ASP A 115 15.42 -10.56 -21.84
N LEU A 116 14.31 -9.97 -22.30
CA LEU A 116 14.18 -8.52 -22.44
C LEU A 116 14.27 -7.79 -21.08
N LEU A 117 13.75 -8.38 -20.01
CA LEU A 117 13.87 -7.80 -18.66
C LEU A 117 15.27 -7.90 -18.07
N MET A 118 15.97 -9.01 -18.31
CA MET A 118 17.24 -9.31 -17.63
C MET A 118 18.48 -8.91 -18.44
N ASN A 119 18.37 -8.86 -19.76
CA ASN A 119 19.49 -8.66 -20.69
C ASN A 119 19.28 -7.41 -21.58
N HIS A 120 18.76 -6.32 -21.02
CA HIS A 120 18.67 -5.03 -21.71
C HIS A 120 19.80 -4.09 -21.28
N ASP A 121 20.22 -3.22 -22.20
CA ASP A 121 21.15 -2.13 -21.89
C ASP A 121 20.51 -1.22 -20.84
N CYS A 122 21.20 -1.02 -19.71
CA CYS A 122 20.74 -0.16 -18.64
C CYS A 122 21.84 0.81 -18.20
N GLU A 123 21.50 2.11 -18.20
CA GLU A 123 22.31 3.15 -17.56
C GLU A 123 21.98 3.16 -16.07
N VAL A 124 22.89 2.62 -15.27
CA VAL A 124 22.72 2.52 -13.80
C VAL A 124 23.51 3.56 -13.03
N GLU A 125 24.21 4.47 -13.73
CA GLU A 125 25.00 5.52 -13.09
C GLU A 125 24.07 6.50 -12.36
N ASN A 126 24.27 6.64 -11.04
CA ASN A 126 23.46 7.48 -10.15
C ASN A 126 21.95 7.14 -10.14
N ALA A 127 21.57 5.92 -10.53
CA ALA A 127 20.18 5.49 -10.52
C ALA A 127 19.69 5.20 -9.09
N PRO A 128 18.42 5.51 -8.75
CA PRO A 128 17.80 5.05 -7.51
C PRO A 128 17.75 3.52 -7.46
N GLN A 129 18.18 2.94 -6.34
CA GLN A 129 18.11 1.49 -6.10
C GLN A 129 16.89 1.15 -5.23
N LEU A 130 16.17 0.09 -5.61
CA LEU A 130 15.02 -0.43 -4.86
C LEU A 130 15.34 -1.82 -4.31
N LEU A 131 15.09 -2.01 -3.01
CA LEU A 131 15.32 -3.26 -2.28
C LEU A 131 14.12 -3.58 -1.39
N CYS A 132 14.03 -4.84 -0.94
CA CYS A 132 12.86 -5.36 -0.25
C CYS A 132 12.77 -4.91 1.22
N THR A 133 13.91 -4.80 1.90
CA THR A 133 13.95 -4.53 3.35
C THR A 133 14.82 -3.33 3.70
N ARG A 134 14.51 -2.70 4.84
CA ARG A 134 15.35 -1.62 5.39
C ARG A 134 16.75 -2.09 5.75
N GLU A 135 16.87 -3.34 6.23
CA GLU A 135 18.14 -3.94 6.58
C GLU A 135 19.11 -4.03 5.40
N GLU A 136 18.58 -4.24 4.18
CA GLU A 136 19.37 -4.20 2.95
C GLU A 136 19.65 -2.77 2.47
N VAL A 137 18.68 -1.85 2.62
CA VAL A 137 18.77 -0.46 2.16
C VAL A 137 19.75 0.38 3.00
N ASP A 138 19.70 0.24 4.33
CA ASP A 138 20.40 1.13 5.26
C ASP A 138 21.93 1.12 5.08
N PRO A 139 22.62 -0.03 4.92
CA PRO A 139 24.06 -0.07 4.68
C PRO A 139 24.47 0.63 3.37
N ILE A 140 23.68 0.48 2.30
CA ILE A 140 23.97 1.06 0.99
C ILE A 140 23.80 2.58 1.03
N ASN A 141 22.69 3.06 1.60
CA ASN A 141 22.46 4.49 1.78
C ASN A 141 23.54 5.12 2.66
N HIS A 142 23.98 4.41 3.72
CA HIS A 142 25.06 4.89 4.57
C HIS A 142 26.37 4.99 3.80
N ALA A 143 26.76 3.95 3.05
CA ALA A 143 27.97 3.98 2.23
C ALA A 143 27.94 5.10 1.18
N LYS A 144 26.82 5.24 0.45
CA LYS A 144 26.63 6.31 -0.54
C LYS A 144 26.66 7.70 0.07
N PHE A 145 26.14 7.87 1.29
CA PHE A 145 26.25 9.11 2.02
C PHE A 145 27.71 9.46 2.36
N GLN A 146 28.54 8.49 2.75
CA GLN A 146 29.97 8.73 3.03
C GLN A 146 30.80 9.07 1.79
N GLU A 147 30.36 8.65 0.60
CA GLU A 147 31.00 9.03 -0.68
C GLU A 147 30.83 10.53 -0.99
N ILE A 148 29.86 11.21 -0.38
CA ILE A 148 29.62 12.64 -0.55
C ILE A 148 30.61 13.42 0.34
N THR A 149 31.71 13.88 -0.26
CA THR A 149 32.79 14.58 0.45
C THR A 149 32.78 16.10 0.27
N GLU A 150 31.97 16.62 -0.65
CA GLU A 150 31.91 18.06 -0.96
C GLU A 150 31.26 18.91 0.15
N TYR A 151 30.47 18.29 1.04
CA TYR A 151 29.66 18.99 2.03
C TYR A 151 29.86 18.45 3.46
N GLU A 152 29.76 19.33 4.45
CA GLU A 152 29.78 18.96 5.87
C GLU A 152 28.45 18.29 6.30
N PRO A 153 28.51 17.08 6.90
CA PRO A 153 27.32 16.38 7.39
C PRO A 153 26.55 17.16 8.46
N LYS A 154 25.24 17.32 8.27
CA LYS A 154 24.35 17.88 9.30
C LYS A 154 23.49 16.80 9.93
N ARG A 155 23.55 16.69 11.26
CA ARG A 155 22.72 15.77 12.03
C ARG A 155 21.47 16.47 12.54
N TYR A 156 20.31 15.87 12.26
CA TYR A 156 19.03 16.27 12.81
C TYR A 156 18.58 15.20 13.81
N THR A 157 18.32 15.61 15.05
CA THR A 157 17.84 14.72 16.12
C THR A 157 16.35 14.93 16.33
N VAL A 158 15.59 13.85 16.33
CA VAL A 158 14.16 13.89 16.70
C VAL A 158 14.02 13.98 18.22
N LEU A 159 13.01 14.71 18.68
CA LEU A 159 12.56 14.71 20.07
C LEU A 159 11.27 13.89 20.15
N ASP A 160 11.37 12.67 20.66
CA ASP A 160 10.22 11.78 20.83
C ASP A 160 9.58 11.99 22.21
N GLY A 161 8.42 12.67 22.22
CA GLY A 161 7.59 12.88 23.41
C GLY A 161 7.37 14.37 23.76
N PHE A 162 6.18 14.68 24.30
CA PHE A 162 5.85 15.96 24.92
C PHE A 162 5.77 15.76 26.44
N LYS A 163 6.59 16.47 27.21
CA LYS A 163 6.37 16.60 28.66
C LYS A 163 5.30 17.66 28.89
N TRP A 164 4.07 17.21 29.14
CA TRP A 164 3.07 18.07 29.77
C TRP A 164 3.43 18.20 31.25
N ASN A 165 3.77 19.42 31.68
CA ASN A 165 3.81 19.78 33.10
C ASN A 165 2.38 20.03 33.60
#